data_AF-A0A4U3MRF6-F1
#
_entry.id   AF-A0A4U3MRF6-F1
#
_cell.length_a   1.000
_cell.length_b   1.000
_cell.length_c   1.000
_cell.angle_alpha   90.00
_cell.angle_beta   90.00
_cell.angle_gamma   90.00
#
_symmetry.space_group_name_H-M   'P 1'
#
loop_
_entity.id
_entity.type
_entity.pdbx_description
1 polymer ?
#
loop_
_entity_poly.entity_id
_entity_poly.type
_entity_poly.pdbx_seq_one_letter_code
_entity_poly.pdbx_strand_id
1 'polypeptide(L)'
;MDANALDRALLLPNTDDERWEIVTALHRRGDAGTFEAAARLCAGDRSEERELGADVLAQLGNPQSLPVLRDMARREADPTVLRSVLIALGHLGDKRAFPEVLGLAGHDHPGVRYAAAWSLPNVMPDDDPDAVAALVEISREADDDNRDCATTALAGLDADDATIRAALLARLDDASLVVAAEAAYGLARRGDRRAEQVVGRYLAAPDDNDYTCSVIEWTVEELRAHSTN
;
A
#
# COMPACT_ATOMS: atom_id res chain seq x y z
N MET A 1 17.09 -25.42 -12.07
CA MET A 1 17.76 -24.11 -12.02
C MET A 1 17.27 -23.32 -13.20
N ASP A 2 16.46 -22.29 -12.97
CA ASP A 2 16.23 -21.25 -13.98
C ASP A 2 16.88 -19.95 -13.51
N ALA A 3 18.15 -20.06 -13.12
CA ALA A 3 18.99 -18.91 -12.76
C ALA A 3 18.97 -17.87 -13.89
N ASN A 4 18.85 -18.32 -15.15
CA ASN A 4 18.76 -17.47 -16.32
C ASN A 4 17.59 -16.48 -16.27
N ALA A 5 16.42 -16.85 -15.73
CA ALA A 5 15.29 -15.92 -15.64
C ALA A 5 15.55 -14.78 -14.64
N LEU A 6 16.07 -15.10 -13.45
CA LEU A 6 16.44 -14.10 -12.46
C LEU A 6 17.64 -13.26 -12.90
N ASP A 7 18.67 -13.88 -13.49
CA ASP A 7 19.83 -13.19 -14.04
C ASP A 7 19.42 -12.20 -15.13
N ARG A 8 18.46 -12.57 -15.99
CA ARG A 8 17.88 -11.66 -16.99
C ARG A 8 17.10 -10.52 -16.35
N ALA A 9 16.30 -10.80 -15.32
CA ALA A 9 15.56 -9.75 -14.61
C ALA A 9 16.50 -8.73 -13.95
N LEU A 10 17.68 -9.15 -13.46
CA LEU A 10 18.70 -8.26 -12.91
C LEU A 10 19.34 -7.31 -13.93
N LEU A 11 19.24 -7.61 -15.23
CA LEU A 11 19.76 -6.76 -16.30
C LEU A 11 18.75 -5.68 -16.73
N LEU A 12 17.50 -5.78 -16.27
CA LEU A 12 16.42 -4.86 -16.60
C LEU A 12 16.22 -3.84 -15.47
N PRO A 13 15.90 -2.58 -15.79
CA PRO A 13 15.66 -1.57 -14.77
C PRO A 13 14.36 -1.80 -13.97
N ASN A 14 14.34 -1.26 -12.75
CA ASN A 14 13.24 -0.92 -11.81
C ASN A 14 11.81 -0.75 -12.37
N THR A 15 11.70 -0.23 -13.57
CA THR A 15 10.43 0.22 -14.15
C THR A 15 10.12 -0.45 -15.49
N ASP A 16 10.90 -1.45 -15.89
CA ASP A 16 10.70 -2.14 -17.16
C ASP A 16 9.53 -3.12 -17.08
N ASP A 17 8.55 -2.99 -17.97
CA ASP A 17 7.44 -3.94 -18.12
C ASP A 17 7.98 -5.35 -18.37
N GLU A 18 9.09 -5.48 -19.11
CA GLU A 18 9.73 -6.77 -19.36
C GLU A 18 10.24 -7.43 -18.06
N ARG A 19 10.70 -6.63 -17.07
CA ARG A 19 11.12 -7.18 -15.77
C ARG A 19 9.91 -7.76 -15.04
N TRP A 20 8.79 -7.04 -15.03
CA TRP A 20 7.57 -7.49 -14.39
C TRP A 20 6.95 -8.70 -15.08
N GLU A 21 7.10 -8.85 -16.39
CA GLU A 21 6.72 -10.08 -17.10
C GLU A 21 7.53 -11.29 -16.61
N ILE A 22 8.85 -11.12 -16.40
CA ILE A 22 9.70 -12.20 -15.87
C ILE A 22 9.30 -12.55 -14.43
N VAL A 23 9.13 -11.54 -13.57
CA VAL A 23 8.70 -11.72 -12.19
C VAL A 23 7.33 -12.43 -12.13
N THR A 24 6.39 -12.05 -13.00
CA THR A 24 5.08 -12.70 -13.13
C THR A 24 5.20 -14.15 -13.61
N ALA A 25 6.10 -14.43 -14.56
CA ALA A 25 6.36 -15.79 -15.02
C ALA A 25 6.93 -16.66 -13.90
N LEU A 26 7.83 -16.12 -13.07
CA LEU A 26 8.38 -16.78 -11.89
C LEU A 26 7.31 -17.07 -10.84
N HIS A 27 6.38 -16.14 -10.61
CA HIS A 27 5.21 -16.35 -9.77
C HIS A 27 4.37 -17.56 -10.23
N ARG A 28 4.03 -17.64 -11.53
CA ARG A 28 3.21 -18.74 -12.06
C ARG A 28 3.86 -20.12 -11.88
N ARG A 29 5.18 -20.18 -11.74
CA ARG A 29 5.89 -21.42 -11.44
C ARG A 29 5.73 -21.83 -9.98
N GLY A 30 5.89 -20.89 -9.06
CA GLY A 30 5.67 -21.10 -7.63
C GLY A 30 6.54 -22.20 -6.99
N ASP A 31 7.64 -22.60 -7.63
CA ASP A 31 8.42 -23.77 -7.23
C ASP A 31 9.45 -23.45 -6.11
N ALA A 32 9.84 -24.49 -5.35
CA ALA A 32 10.80 -24.33 -4.24
C ALA A 32 12.16 -23.78 -4.70
N GLY A 33 12.60 -24.09 -5.91
CA GLY A 33 13.85 -23.58 -6.46
C GLY A 33 13.80 -22.08 -6.74
N THR A 34 12.64 -21.57 -7.14
CA THR A 34 12.38 -20.13 -7.35
C THR A 34 12.41 -19.40 -6.01
N PHE A 35 11.76 -19.97 -4.99
CA PHE A 35 11.84 -19.44 -3.62
C PHE A 35 13.28 -19.40 -3.11
N GLU A 36 14.04 -20.49 -3.20
CA GLU A 36 15.43 -20.55 -2.73
C GLU A 36 16.35 -19.58 -3.49
N ALA A 37 16.11 -19.35 -4.77
CA ALA A 37 16.85 -18.38 -5.55
C ALA A 37 16.51 -16.93 -5.13
N ALA A 38 15.23 -16.60 -4.99
CA ALA A 38 14.80 -15.29 -4.50
C ALA A 38 15.29 -14.99 -3.08
N ALA A 39 15.25 -15.99 -2.18
CA ALA A 39 15.78 -15.85 -0.83
C ALA A 39 17.30 -15.63 -0.81
N ARG A 40 18.06 -16.19 -1.76
CA ARG A 40 19.50 -15.88 -1.92
C ARG A 40 19.72 -14.46 -2.43
N LEU A 41 18.92 -14.00 -3.39
CA LEU A 41 18.98 -12.63 -3.89
C LEU A 41 18.69 -11.60 -2.80
N CYS A 42 17.78 -11.89 -1.87
CA CYS A 42 17.51 -11.06 -0.68
C CYS A 42 18.74 -10.84 0.21
N ALA A 43 19.74 -11.73 0.13
CA ALA A 43 21.01 -11.64 0.85
C ALA A 43 22.18 -11.20 -0.06
N GLY A 44 21.89 -10.70 -1.27
CA GLY A 44 22.88 -10.24 -2.23
C GLY A 44 23.57 -8.94 -1.83
N ASP A 45 24.78 -8.72 -2.34
CA ASP A 45 25.58 -7.54 -2.02
C ASP A 45 25.01 -6.28 -2.68
N ARG A 46 24.38 -6.43 -3.85
CA ARG A 46 23.82 -5.33 -4.65
C ARG A 46 22.37 -5.05 -4.30
N SER A 47 21.96 -3.79 -4.26
CA SER A 47 20.57 -3.42 -3.95
C SER A 47 19.60 -3.97 -5.00
N GLU A 48 19.98 -4.04 -6.26
CA GLU A 48 19.14 -4.57 -7.34
C GLU A 48 18.84 -6.07 -7.15
N GLU A 49 19.79 -6.82 -6.57
CA GLU A 49 19.57 -8.23 -6.21
C GLU A 49 18.56 -8.34 -5.09
N ARG A 50 18.74 -7.56 -4.03
CA ARG A 50 17.86 -7.60 -2.86
C ARG A 50 16.45 -7.14 -3.20
N GLU A 51 16.31 -6.10 -4.02
CA GLU A 51 15.02 -5.64 -4.54
C GLU A 51 14.32 -6.71 -5.36
N LEU A 52 14.99 -7.30 -6.37
CA LEU A 52 14.41 -8.38 -7.16
C LEU A 52 14.03 -9.59 -6.30
N GLY A 53 14.86 -9.93 -5.31
CA GLY A 53 14.56 -10.96 -4.33
C GLY A 53 13.24 -10.69 -3.61
N ALA A 54 13.08 -9.48 -3.06
CA ALA A 54 11.86 -9.06 -2.37
C ALA A 54 10.64 -9.05 -3.30
N ASP A 55 10.76 -8.52 -4.53
CA ASP A 55 9.69 -8.49 -5.53
C ASP A 55 9.20 -9.90 -5.90
N VAL A 56 10.14 -10.83 -6.13
CA VAL A 56 9.78 -12.22 -6.43
C VAL A 56 9.15 -12.90 -5.22
N LEU A 57 9.67 -12.69 -4.01
CA LEU A 57 9.06 -13.23 -2.78
C LEU A 57 7.64 -12.68 -2.54
N ALA A 58 7.40 -11.40 -2.86
CA ALA A 58 6.07 -10.77 -2.78
C ALA A 58 5.08 -11.52 -3.68
N GLN A 59 5.45 -11.72 -4.94
CA GLN A 59 4.56 -12.36 -5.90
C GLN A 59 4.34 -13.83 -5.56
N LEU A 60 5.36 -14.55 -5.08
CA LEU A 60 5.18 -15.95 -4.68
C LEU A 60 4.14 -16.14 -3.56
N GLY A 61 3.95 -15.14 -2.68
CA GLY A 61 2.98 -15.22 -1.58
C GLY A 61 3.26 -16.37 -0.60
N ASN A 62 4.47 -16.92 -0.59
CA ASN A 62 4.81 -18.07 0.24
C ASN A 62 5.01 -17.62 1.70
N PRO A 63 4.33 -18.23 2.69
CA PRO A 63 4.54 -17.93 4.11
C PRO A 63 5.99 -18.09 4.60
N GLN A 64 6.80 -18.89 3.91
CA GLN A 64 8.24 -19.03 4.18
C GLN A 64 9.03 -17.75 3.89
N SER A 65 8.48 -16.81 3.12
CA SER A 65 9.08 -15.50 2.84
C SER A 65 9.11 -14.59 4.08
N LEU A 66 8.17 -14.77 5.02
CA LEU A 66 8.03 -13.89 6.18
C LEU A 66 9.34 -13.69 6.97
N PRO A 67 10.06 -14.73 7.44
CA PRO A 67 11.30 -14.54 8.19
C PRO A 67 12.37 -13.79 7.38
N VAL A 68 12.45 -14.01 6.07
CA VAL A 68 13.41 -13.33 5.18
C VAL A 68 13.06 -11.84 5.08
N LEU A 69 11.82 -11.53 4.72
CA LEU A 69 11.35 -10.15 4.53
C LEU A 69 11.39 -9.33 5.82
N ARG A 70 11.00 -9.92 6.96
CA ARG A 70 11.12 -9.25 8.27
C ARG A 70 12.57 -8.98 8.64
N ASP A 71 13.50 -9.85 8.24
CA ASP A 71 14.91 -9.63 8.49
C ASP A 71 15.50 -8.52 7.63
N MET A 72 15.10 -8.46 6.36
CA MET A 72 15.43 -7.35 5.47
C MET A 72 14.88 -6.03 6.01
N ALA A 73 13.61 -5.98 6.42
CA ALA A 73 12.99 -4.76 6.95
C ALA A 73 13.73 -4.17 8.17
N ARG A 74 14.43 -5.00 8.94
CA ARG A 74 15.21 -4.57 10.12
C ARG A 74 16.63 -4.10 9.80
N ARG A 75 17.19 -4.45 8.64
CA ARG A 75 18.63 -4.28 8.34
C ARG A 75 18.92 -3.51 7.06
N GLU A 76 17.97 -3.48 6.14
CA GLU A 76 18.11 -2.78 4.89
C GLU A 76 18.21 -1.27 5.11
N ALA A 77 19.07 -0.63 4.34
CA ALA A 77 19.27 0.81 4.36
C ALA A 77 18.84 1.49 3.05
N ASP A 78 18.76 0.73 1.95
CA ASP A 78 18.31 1.23 0.66
C ASP A 78 16.78 1.44 0.67
N PRO A 79 16.28 2.68 0.46
CA PRO A 79 14.86 2.97 0.50
C PRO A 79 14.05 2.26 -0.60
N THR A 80 14.65 1.99 -1.76
CA THR A 80 14.00 1.29 -2.87
C THR A 80 13.77 -0.17 -2.49
N VAL A 81 14.79 -0.82 -1.91
CA VAL A 81 14.67 -2.19 -1.41
C VAL A 81 13.66 -2.24 -0.25
N LEU A 82 13.71 -1.30 0.70
CA LEU A 82 12.74 -1.22 1.80
C LEU A 82 11.30 -1.09 1.30
N ARG A 83 11.06 -0.29 0.26
CA ARG A 83 9.75 -0.19 -0.40
C ARG A 83 9.28 -1.56 -0.90
N SER A 84 10.10 -2.28 -1.67
CA SER A 84 9.75 -3.63 -2.14
C SER A 84 9.51 -4.61 -1.00
N VAL A 85 10.34 -4.57 0.05
CA VAL A 85 10.17 -5.42 1.25
C VAL A 85 8.85 -5.13 1.95
N LEU A 86 8.50 -3.86 2.17
CA LEU A 86 7.25 -3.49 2.82
C LEU A 86 6.04 -3.92 2.00
N ILE A 87 6.03 -3.67 0.69
CA ILE A 87 4.96 -4.15 -0.21
C ILE A 87 4.86 -5.67 -0.17
N ALA A 88 5.98 -6.40 -0.13
CA ALA A 88 5.99 -7.85 0.01
C ALA A 88 5.35 -8.33 1.34
N LEU A 89 5.67 -7.66 2.45
CA LEU A 89 5.07 -7.95 3.76
C LEU A 89 3.56 -7.67 3.77
N GLY A 90 3.12 -6.58 3.13
CA GLY A 90 1.70 -6.24 3.00
C GLY A 90 0.93 -7.27 2.16
N HIS A 91 1.47 -7.68 1.00
CA HIS A 91 0.88 -8.75 0.19
C HIS A 91 0.77 -10.08 0.95
N LEU A 92 1.74 -10.39 1.80
CA LEU A 92 1.69 -11.61 2.60
C LEU A 92 0.59 -11.55 3.67
N GLY A 93 0.25 -10.36 4.16
CA GLY A 93 -0.84 -10.14 5.12
C GLY A 93 -0.64 -10.81 6.49
N ASP A 94 0.59 -11.24 6.81
CA ASP A 94 0.87 -11.91 8.07
C ASP A 94 1.11 -10.87 9.17
N LYS A 95 0.19 -10.82 10.14
CA LYS A 95 0.22 -9.86 11.26
C LYS A 95 1.53 -9.89 12.07
N ARG A 96 2.34 -10.95 11.99
CA ARG A 96 3.66 -11.01 12.63
C ARG A 96 4.64 -9.98 12.04
N ALA A 97 4.38 -9.44 10.85
CA ALA A 97 5.17 -8.38 10.22
C ALA A 97 4.87 -6.97 10.76
N PHE A 98 3.80 -6.82 11.54
CA PHE A 98 3.33 -5.52 12.02
C PHE A 98 4.41 -4.65 12.67
N PRO A 99 5.28 -5.15 13.59
CA PRO A 99 6.28 -4.31 14.24
C PRO A 99 7.27 -3.69 13.25
N GLU A 100 7.66 -4.43 12.21
CA GLU A 100 8.58 -3.93 11.18
C GLU A 100 7.92 -2.90 10.26
N VAL A 101 6.66 -3.14 9.86
CA VAL A 101 5.92 -2.20 9.00
C VAL A 101 5.63 -0.89 9.75
N LEU A 102 5.16 -0.98 11.00
CA LEU A 102 4.91 0.20 11.84
C LEU A 102 6.20 0.99 12.10
N GLY A 103 7.31 0.30 12.40
CA GLY A 103 8.60 0.95 12.65
C GLY A 103 9.14 1.76 11.46
N LEU A 104 8.72 1.42 10.23
CA LEU A 104 9.13 2.12 9.00
C LEU A 104 8.12 3.18 8.53
N ALA A 105 6.96 3.32 9.18
CA ALA A 105 5.97 4.32 8.81
C ALA A 105 6.43 5.77 9.05
N GLY A 106 7.43 5.97 9.92
CA GLY A 106 8.08 7.27 10.17
C GLY A 106 9.42 7.46 9.45
N HIS A 107 9.73 6.64 8.43
CA HIS A 107 11.03 6.68 7.75
C HIS A 107 11.25 8.00 6.98
N ASP A 108 12.50 8.47 6.84
CA ASP A 108 12.83 9.75 6.21
C ASP A 108 12.46 9.81 4.71
N HIS A 109 12.55 8.67 4.02
CA HIS A 109 12.24 8.56 2.59
C HIS A 109 10.74 8.42 2.32
N PRO A 110 10.11 9.28 1.49
CA PRO A 110 8.67 9.27 1.24
C PRO A 110 8.17 7.95 0.67
N GLY A 111 8.89 7.33 -0.27
CA GLY A 111 8.51 6.05 -0.85
C GLY A 111 8.48 4.87 0.15
N VAL A 112 9.18 4.98 1.28
CA VAL A 112 9.11 3.97 2.36
C VAL A 112 7.86 4.20 3.18
N ARG A 113 7.50 5.46 3.46
CA ARG A 113 6.25 5.81 4.15
C ARG A 113 5.03 5.43 3.32
N TYR A 114 5.05 5.66 2.00
CA TYR A 114 4.06 5.14 1.06
C TYR A 114 3.84 3.63 1.26
N ALA A 115 4.93 2.86 1.20
CA ALA A 115 4.86 1.41 1.30
C ALA A 115 4.38 0.94 2.69
N ALA A 116 4.75 1.67 3.75
CA ALA A 116 4.24 1.42 5.08
C ALA A 116 2.73 1.67 5.16
N ALA A 117 2.25 2.82 4.66
CA ALA A 117 0.82 3.15 4.63
C ALA A 117 0.01 2.12 3.84
N TRP A 118 0.55 1.64 2.71
CA TRP A 118 -0.07 0.60 1.91
C TRP A 118 -0.13 -0.74 2.65
N SER A 119 0.94 -1.12 3.35
CA SER A 119 1.05 -2.42 4.01
C SER A 119 0.34 -2.49 5.37
N LEU A 120 0.23 -1.37 6.08
CA LEU A 120 -0.32 -1.30 7.44
C LEU A 120 -1.71 -1.95 7.55
N PRO A 121 -2.73 -1.62 6.71
CA PRO A 121 -4.05 -2.25 6.77
C PRO A 121 -4.02 -3.78 6.63
N ASN A 122 -3.02 -4.31 5.93
CA ASN A 122 -2.90 -5.75 5.67
C ASN A 122 -2.26 -6.52 6.83
N VAL A 123 -1.49 -5.85 7.70
CA VAL A 123 -0.73 -6.52 8.77
C VAL A 123 -1.10 -6.05 10.18
N MET A 124 -1.79 -4.93 10.34
CA MET A 124 -2.12 -4.42 11.67
C MET A 124 -3.16 -5.31 12.38
N PRO A 125 -3.04 -5.50 13.71
CA PRO A 125 -4.11 -6.10 14.50
C PRO A 125 -5.18 -5.05 14.84
N ASP A 126 -6.44 -5.36 14.55
CA ASP A 126 -7.65 -4.72 15.12
C ASP A 126 -7.61 -3.18 15.18
N ASP A 127 -7.30 -2.53 14.05
CA ASP A 127 -7.19 -1.06 13.91
C ASP A 127 -6.28 -0.42 14.98
N ASP A 128 -5.08 -1.00 15.15
CA ASP A 128 -4.09 -0.58 16.14
C ASP A 128 -3.90 0.97 16.18
N PRO A 129 -4.03 1.60 17.36
CA PRO A 129 -3.97 3.06 17.48
C PRO A 129 -2.66 3.70 16.98
N ASP A 130 -1.52 3.01 17.13
CA ASP A 130 -0.24 3.53 16.65
C ASP A 130 -0.17 3.45 15.11
N ALA A 131 -0.75 2.42 14.52
CA ALA A 131 -0.90 2.31 13.07
C ALA A 131 -1.83 3.38 12.51
N VAL A 132 -2.99 3.62 13.16
CA VAL A 132 -3.91 4.70 12.80
C VAL A 132 -3.20 6.05 12.92
N ALA A 133 -2.47 6.31 14.00
CA ALA A 133 -1.72 7.55 14.16
C ALA A 133 -0.68 7.74 13.04
N ALA A 134 0.05 6.68 12.66
CA ALA A 134 1.01 6.74 11.56
C ALA A 134 0.34 7.06 10.22
N LEU A 135 -0.77 6.38 9.88
CA LEU A 135 -1.55 6.68 8.67
C LEU A 135 -2.07 8.13 8.68
N VAL A 136 -2.52 8.62 9.83
CA VAL A 136 -2.99 10.00 9.99
C VAL A 136 -1.87 11.01 9.72
N GLU A 137 -0.65 10.77 10.19
CA GLU A 137 0.49 11.65 9.88
C GLU A 137 0.85 11.61 8.38
N ILE A 138 0.94 10.42 7.78
CA ILE A 138 1.25 10.27 6.34
C ILE A 138 0.17 10.94 5.48
N SER A 139 -1.11 10.89 5.89
CA SER A 139 -2.21 11.52 5.17
C SER A 139 -2.09 13.05 5.07
N ARG A 140 -1.22 13.69 5.86
CA ARG A 140 -1.01 15.15 5.91
C ARG A 140 0.21 15.62 5.14
N GLU A 141 0.95 14.71 4.51
CA GLU A 141 2.17 15.05 3.80
C GLU A 141 1.91 15.90 2.55
N ALA A 142 2.94 16.63 2.09
CA ALA A 142 2.84 17.41 0.87
C ALA A 142 2.82 16.53 -0.40
N ASP A 143 3.33 15.30 -0.30
CA ASP A 143 3.38 14.34 -1.41
C ASP A 143 1.99 13.72 -1.63
N ASP A 144 1.49 13.80 -2.87
CA ASP A 144 0.13 13.40 -3.21
C ASP A 144 -0.05 11.87 -3.11
N ASP A 145 0.95 11.08 -3.51
CA ASP A 145 0.89 9.61 -3.45
C ASP A 145 0.80 9.12 -2.00
N ASN A 146 1.57 9.73 -1.09
CA ASN A 146 1.49 9.46 0.34
C ASN A 146 0.12 9.84 0.91
N ARG A 147 -0.42 11.03 0.56
CA ARG A 147 -1.74 11.44 1.03
C ARG A 147 -2.82 10.50 0.54
N ASP A 148 -2.81 10.14 -0.73
CA ASP A 148 -3.75 9.22 -1.35
C ASP A 148 -3.73 7.88 -0.64
N CYS A 149 -2.57 7.21 -0.63
CA CYS A 149 -2.43 5.89 -0.04
C CYS A 149 -2.87 5.84 1.43
N ALA A 150 -2.46 6.82 2.24
CA ALA A 150 -2.85 6.86 3.64
C ALA A 150 -4.34 7.20 3.85
N THR A 151 -4.93 8.02 2.98
CA THR A 151 -6.36 8.35 3.02
C THR A 151 -7.21 7.13 2.64
N THR A 152 -6.83 6.40 1.58
CA THR A 152 -7.47 5.13 1.21
C THR A 152 -7.37 4.11 2.33
N ALA A 153 -6.18 3.97 2.95
CA ALA A 153 -5.97 3.08 4.09
C ALA A 153 -6.93 3.43 5.24
N LEU A 154 -7.01 4.70 5.65
CA LEU A 154 -7.92 5.19 6.69
C LEU A 154 -9.40 4.99 6.33
N ALA A 155 -9.77 5.24 5.08
CA ALA A 155 -11.14 5.07 4.58
C ALA A 155 -11.60 3.60 4.69
N GLY A 156 -10.68 2.67 4.41
CA GLY A 156 -10.90 1.23 4.39
C GLY A 156 -10.93 0.54 5.76
N LEU A 157 -10.45 1.19 6.83
CA LEU A 157 -10.53 0.63 8.19
C LEU A 157 -11.99 0.43 8.62
N ASP A 158 -12.24 -0.56 9.46
CA ASP A 158 -13.59 -0.82 10.01
C ASP A 158 -13.89 0.07 11.22
N ALA A 159 -12.87 0.51 11.95
CA ALA A 159 -13.02 1.43 13.07
C ALA A 159 -13.71 2.75 12.68
N ASP A 160 -14.65 3.13 13.52
CA ASP A 160 -15.40 4.38 13.40
C ASP A 160 -15.16 5.28 14.63
N ASP A 161 -13.91 5.71 14.80
CA ASP A 161 -13.54 6.63 15.87
C ASP A 161 -13.28 8.07 15.38
N ALA A 162 -13.25 9.00 16.34
CA ALA A 162 -13.14 10.44 16.07
C ALA A 162 -11.84 10.83 15.34
N THR A 163 -10.76 10.08 15.53
CA THR A 163 -9.45 10.33 14.92
C THR A 163 -9.50 10.05 13.42
N ILE A 164 -10.03 8.88 13.04
CA ILE A 164 -10.22 8.49 11.64
C ILE A 164 -11.16 9.49 10.96
N ARG A 165 -12.32 9.78 11.57
CA ARG A 165 -13.27 10.77 11.03
C ARG A 165 -12.61 12.13 10.84
N ALA A 166 -11.84 12.62 11.80
CA ALA A 166 -11.16 13.91 11.70
C ALA A 166 -10.11 13.94 10.59
N ALA A 167 -9.36 12.85 10.42
CA ALA A 167 -8.37 12.74 9.35
C ALA A 167 -9.02 12.74 7.96
N LEU A 168 -10.09 11.96 7.75
CA LEU A 168 -10.84 11.96 6.49
C LEU A 168 -11.50 13.33 6.22
N LEU A 169 -12.08 13.97 7.24
CA LEU A 169 -12.65 15.32 7.09
C LEU A 169 -11.61 16.34 6.61
N ALA A 170 -10.37 16.24 7.07
CA ALA A 170 -9.30 17.15 6.67
C ALA A 170 -8.88 16.98 5.19
N ARG A 171 -9.34 15.92 4.51
CA ARG A 171 -9.05 15.60 3.11
C ARG A 171 -10.21 15.89 2.15
N LEU A 172 -11.41 16.25 2.62
CA LEU A 172 -12.54 16.58 1.73
C LEU A 172 -12.27 17.76 0.77
N ASP A 173 -11.41 18.69 1.17
CA ASP A 173 -11.01 19.85 0.38
C ASP A 173 -9.64 19.66 -0.31
N ASP A 174 -9.12 18.43 -0.40
CA ASP A 174 -7.83 18.17 -1.05
C ASP A 174 -7.81 18.66 -2.50
N ALA A 175 -6.64 19.09 -2.96
CA ALA A 175 -6.44 19.54 -4.33
C ALA A 175 -6.60 18.38 -5.32
N SER A 176 -6.14 17.19 -4.93
CA SER A 176 -6.37 15.95 -5.67
C SER A 176 -7.80 15.47 -5.47
N LEU A 177 -8.56 15.35 -6.56
CA LEU A 177 -9.92 14.83 -6.50
C LEU A 177 -9.97 13.36 -6.06
N VAL A 178 -8.95 12.57 -6.37
CA VAL A 178 -8.83 11.17 -5.92
C VAL A 178 -8.79 11.12 -4.39
N VAL A 179 -7.89 11.90 -3.77
CA VAL A 179 -7.73 11.96 -2.31
C VAL A 179 -9.04 12.43 -1.64
N ALA A 180 -9.68 13.45 -2.21
CA ALA A 180 -10.96 13.94 -1.71
C ALA A 180 -12.07 12.89 -1.84
N ALA A 181 -12.11 12.13 -2.94
CA ALA A 181 -13.09 11.07 -3.17
C ALA A 181 -12.91 9.91 -2.18
N GLU A 182 -11.67 9.48 -1.90
CA GLU A 182 -11.38 8.44 -0.90
C GLU A 182 -11.82 8.86 0.50
N ALA A 183 -11.52 10.10 0.86
CA ALA A 183 -11.96 10.68 2.12
C ALA A 183 -13.49 10.72 2.25
N ALA A 184 -14.17 11.13 1.17
CA ALA A 184 -15.62 11.16 1.10
C ALA A 184 -16.23 9.75 1.20
N TYR A 185 -15.65 8.77 0.51
CA TYR A 185 -16.06 7.38 0.57
C TYR A 185 -15.94 6.82 2.00
N GLY A 186 -14.79 7.01 2.64
CA GLY A 186 -14.57 6.58 4.02
C GLY A 186 -15.54 7.21 5.02
N LEU A 187 -15.92 8.48 4.81
CA LEU A 187 -16.92 9.18 5.61
C LEU A 187 -18.35 8.70 5.32
N ALA A 188 -18.69 8.44 4.05
CA ALA A 188 -19.99 7.91 3.65
C ALA A 188 -20.26 6.51 4.21
N ARG A 189 -19.25 5.63 4.19
CA ARG A 189 -19.30 4.31 4.87
C ARG A 189 -19.62 4.40 6.36
N ARG A 190 -19.28 5.54 6.98
CA ARG A 190 -19.51 5.87 8.39
C ARG A 190 -20.75 6.75 8.58
N GLY A 191 -21.63 6.84 7.59
CA GLY A 191 -22.87 7.62 7.61
C GLY A 191 -22.69 9.14 7.69
N ASP A 192 -21.50 9.66 7.42
CA ASP A 192 -21.22 11.09 7.50
C ASP A 192 -21.58 11.82 6.19
N ARG A 193 -22.70 12.55 6.24
CA ARG A 193 -23.25 13.26 5.08
C ARG A 193 -22.37 14.40 4.55
N ARG A 194 -21.33 14.81 5.27
CA ARG A 194 -20.36 15.80 4.74
C ARG A 194 -19.66 15.30 3.47
N ALA A 195 -19.61 13.99 3.25
CA ALA A 195 -19.16 13.39 1.99
C ALA A 195 -19.92 13.90 0.74
N GLU A 196 -21.16 14.38 0.89
CA GLU A 196 -21.96 14.95 -0.21
C GLU A 196 -21.30 16.16 -0.88
N GLN A 197 -20.45 16.90 -0.15
CA GLN A 197 -19.70 18.02 -0.69
C GLN A 197 -18.79 17.60 -1.85
N VAL A 198 -18.10 16.47 -1.71
CA VAL A 198 -17.15 15.99 -2.73
C VAL A 198 -17.90 15.43 -3.93
N VAL A 199 -19.01 14.73 -3.72
CA VAL A 199 -19.91 14.31 -4.81
C VAL A 199 -20.38 15.53 -5.61
N GLY A 200 -20.82 16.60 -4.93
CA GLY A 200 -21.23 17.85 -5.58
C GLY A 200 -20.08 18.52 -6.36
N ARG A 201 -18.87 18.55 -5.78
CA ARG A 201 -17.67 19.08 -6.45
C ARG A 201 -17.34 18.29 -7.71
N TYR A 202 -17.34 16.96 -7.64
CA TYR A 202 -17.10 16.08 -8.78
C TYR A 202 -18.15 16.27 -9.88
N LEU A 203 -19.44 16.33 -9.54
CA LEU A 203 -20.51 16.55 -10.54
C LEU A 203 -20.43 17.94 -11.21
N ALA A 204 -19.92 18.96 -10.51
CA ALA A 204 -19.75 20.30 -11.07
C ALA A 204 -18.53 20.40 -12.00
N ALA A 205 -17.48 19.64 -11.73
CA ALA A 205 -16.24 19.60 -12.50
C ALA A 205 -15.62 18.19 -12.42
N PRO A 206 -16.11 17.24 -13.22
CA PRO A 206 -15.58 15.87 -13.21
C PRO A 206 -14.16 15.87 -13.78
N ASP A 207 -13.32 14.96 -13.29
CA ASP A 207 -12.04 14.65 -13.93
C ASP A 207 -12.21 13.49 -14.93
N ASP A 208 -11.18 13.25 -15.74
CA ASP A 208 -11.14 12.14 -16.70
C ASP A 208 -10.61 10.84 -16.05
N ASN A 209 -10.64 10.74 -14.72
CA ASN A 209 -10.11 9.59 -13.99
C ASN A 209 -11.23 8.58 -13.64
N ASP A 210 -11.25 7.45 -14.37
CA ASP A 210 -12.22 6.37 -14.17
C ASP A 210 -12.24 5.82 -12.73
N TYR A 211 -11.10 5.86 -12.03
CA TYR A 211 -11.02 5.46 -10.63
C TYR A 211 -11.77 6.45 -9.73
N THR A 212 -11.53 7.76 -9.88
CA THR A 212 -12.26 8.80 -9.14
C THR A 212 -13.77 8.63 -9.36
N CYS A 213 -14.20 8.41 -10.60
CA CYS A 213 -15.60 8.18 -10.94
C CYS A 213 -16.19 7.01 -10.13
N SER A 214 -15.49 5.87 -10.11
CA SER A 214 -15.93 4.67 -9.39
C SER A 214 -16.06 4.91 -7.88
N VAL A 215 -15.08 5.59 -7.26
CA VAL A 215 -15.12 5.92 -5.83
C VAL A 215 -16.30 6.85 -5.50
N ILE A 216 -16.60 7.81 -6.38
CA ILE A 216 -17.76 8.69 -6.21
C ILE A 216 -19.08 7.92 -6.34
N GLU A 217 -19.19 6.98 -7.27
CA GLU A 217 -20.36 6.11 -7.40
C GLU A 217 -20.60 5.30 -6.12
N TRP A 218 -19.55 4.66 -5.58
CA TRP A 218 -19.63 3.93 -4.31
C TRP A 218 -20.00 4.86 -3.14
N THR A 219 -19.45 6.07 -3.10
CA THR A 219 -19.80 7.08 -2.09
C THR A 219 -21.30 7.40 -2.11
N VAL A 220 -21.90 7.54 -3.29
CA VAL A 220 -23.34 7.78 -3.45
C VAL A 220 -24.17 6.59 -2.98
N GLU A 221 -23.71 5.36 -3.24
CA GLU A 221 -24.38 4.14 -2.76
C GLU A 221 -24.39 4.05 -1.23
N GLU A 222 -23.25 4.30 -0.59
CA GLU A 222 -23.12 4.33 0.87
C GLU A 222 -24.04 5.38 1.52
N LEU A 223 -24.07 6.59 0.97
CA LEU A 223 -24.96 7.66 1.45
C LEU A 223 -26.44 7.30 1.34
N ARG A 224 -26.84 6.58 0.28
CA ARG A 224 -28.21 6.10 0.09
C ARG A 224 -28.56 5.01 1.11
N ALA A 225 -27.66 4.06 1.32
CA ALA A 225 -27.87 2.96 2.28
C ALA A 225 -28.11 3.49 3.71
N HIS A 226 -27.39 4.54 4.11
CA HIS A 226 -27.56 5.18 5.42
C HIS A 226 -28.78 6.10 5.51
N SER A 227 -29.38 6.50 4.39
CA SER A 227 -30.59 7.34 4.39
C SER A 227 -31.88 6.52 4.58
N THR A 228 -31.81 5.20 4.50
CA THR A 228 -32.95 4.28 4.62
C THR A 228 -33.08 3.56 5.97
N ASN A 229 -32.13 3.77 6.89
CA ASN A 229 -32.15 3.27 8.28
C ASN A 229 -32.57 4.38 9.25
#